data_AF-A0A0S3SBV5-F1
#
_entry.id   AF-A0A0S3SBV5-F1
#
_cell.length_a   1.000
_cell.length_b   1.000
_cell.length_c   1.000
_cell.angle_alpha   90.00
_cell.angle_beta   90.00
_cell.angle_gamma   90.00
#
_symmetry.space_group_name_H-M   'P 1'
#
loop_
_entity.id
_entity.type
_entity.pdbx_description
1 polymer ?
#
loop_
_entity_poly.entity_id
_entity_poly.type
_entity_poly.pdbx_seq_one_letter_code
_entity_poly.pdbx_strand_id
1 'polypeptide(L)'
;MAATTATSLTLSKPSSLPFNHTHAFPKTPSTLPTLLRSAVKPLFLVSSKNPLSDVISLPAAEDSAWDDEKPREECGVVGIYGDPEASRLCYLALHALQHRGQEGAGIVTVHNDVLQSITGVGLVSDVFNESKLDQLPGSLAIGHVRYSTAGQSMLKNVQPFVAGYRFGSVGVAHNGNLVNYRALRSDLEDSGSIFNTTSDTEVVLHLIATSKHRPFILRIVDACEKLKGAYSLVFVTEDKLVAVRDPFGFRPLVMGRRSNGAVVFASETCALDLIEATYEREVFPGEVLVVDKNGVQSLCLMSHPQPKQCIFEHIYFALPNSVVFGRSVYESRRRFGEILATESPVDCDVVIAVPDSGVVAALGYAAKAGVPFQQGLIRSHYVGRTFIEPSQKIRDFGVKLKLSPVRAVLEGKRVVVVDDSIVRGTTSSKIVRLLKEAGAKEVHMRIASPPIIGSCYYGVDTPSTEELISNRMSVEEIRNFIGSDSLAFLPFDSLQKLLGSESPNFCYACFSGNYPVEPTELKVKKVGDFVDDGLNGSLDSIGGGWVQANRKQIEIGS
;
A
#
# COMPACT_ATOMS: atom_id res chain seq x y z
N MET A 1 18.42 50.99 -9.64
CA MET A 1 19.35 51.85 -10.40
C MET A 1 20.64 51.03 -10.53
N ALA A 2 20.91 50.39 -11.67
CA ALA A 2 21.55 50.98 -12.86
C ALA A 2 22.95 51.56 -12.52
N ALA A 3 24.06 51.17 -13.15
CA ALA A 3 24.30 50.24 -14.26
C ALA A 3 25.80 49.82 -14.32
N THR A 4 26.14 48.79 -15.10
CA THR A 4 27.43 48.60 -15.84
C THR A 4 27.37 47.26 -16.63
N THR A 5 27.18 47.29 -17.95
CA THR A 5 28.20 47.24 -19.03
C THR A 5 28.96 45.92 -19.19
N ALA A 6 28.83 45.33 -20.38
CA ALA A 6 29.54 44.13 -20.82
C ALA A 6 30.99 44.43 -21.27
N THR A 7 31.84 43.40 -21.26
CA THR A 7 33.12 43.41 -21.99
C THR A 7 33.35 42.08 -22.70
N SER A 8 33.82 42.16 -23.94
CA SER A 8 34.11 41.02 -24.81
C SER A 8 35.58 40.59 -24.69
N LEU A 9 35.86 39.30 -24.77
CA LEU A 9 37.19 38.75 -25.11
C LEU A 9 37.04 37.61 -26.13
N THR A 10 37.97 37.55 -27.08
CA THR A 10 37.98 36.64 -28.23
C THR A 10 39.31 35.89 -28.35
N LEU A 11 39.41 34.96 -29.32
CA LEU A 11 40.56 34.10 -29.69
C LEU A 11 40.78 32.87 -28.76
N SER A 12 41.16 31.67 -29.23
CA SER A 12 41.58 31.22 -30.59
C SER A 12 41.42 29.69 -30.80
N LYS A 13 41.25 29.25 -32.06
CA LYS A 13 41.55 27.89 -32.59
C LYS A 13 42.90 27.90 -33.32
N PRO A 14 43.70 26.81 -33.35
CA PRO A 14 43.54 25.66 -34.29
C PRO A 14 43.67 24.29 -33.55
N SER A 15 43.87 23.08 -34.10
CA SER A 15 44.21 22.55 -35.45
C SER A 15 43.48 21.20 -35.73
N SER A 16 43.96 20.34 -36.66
CA SER A 16 43.32 19.04 -36.99
C SER A 16 44.25 17.97 -37.60
N LEU A 17 43.98 16.67 -37.33
CA LEU A 17 44.35 15.42 -38.09
C LEU A 17 45.83 14.92 -38.02
N PRO A 18 46.17 13.68 -38.49
CA PRO A 18 45.59 12.34 -38.21
C PRO A 18 46.65 11.19 -38.06
N PHE A 19 46.26 9.93 -37.71
CA PHE A 19 46.56 8.65 -38.46
C PHE A 19 46.20 7.32 -37.72
N ASN A 20 46.03 6.24 -38.49
CA ASN A 20 45.62 4.86 -38.12
C ASN A 20 46.79 3.89 -37.84
N HIS A 21 46.52 2.72 -37.21
CA HIS A 21 46.75 1.35 -37.76
C HIS A 21 46.39 0.25 -36.71
N THR A 22 45.27 -0.50 -36.87
CA THR A 22 45.09 -1.87 -37.42
C THR A 22 45.63 -3.07 -36.62
N HIS A 23 44.75 -4.06 -36.32
CA HIS A 23 44.86 -5.55 -36.42
C HIS A 23 43.72 -6.16 -35.57
N ALA A 24 42.70 -6.89 -36.05
CA ALA A 24 42.57 -8.08 -36.92
C ALA A 24 42.34 -9.39 -36.12
N PHE A 25 41.16 -10.01 -36.30
CA PHE A 25 40.74 -11.31 -35.73
C PHE A 25 41.50 -12.52 -36.30
N PRO A 26 41.45 -13.70 -35.64
CA PRO A 26 40.75 -14.83 -36.30
C PRO A 26 39.97 -15.82 -35.41
N LYS A 27 38.81 -16.21 -35.95
CA LYS A 27 38.09 -17.53 -36.03
C LYS A 27 38.40 -18.72 -35.09
N THR A 28 37.31 -19.49 -34.87
CA THR A 28 37.20 -20.84 -34.26
C THR A 28 37.90 -21.96 -35.05
N PRO A 29 38.04 -23.16 -34.45
CA PRO A 29 37.28 -24.31 -34.98
C PRO A 29 36.67 -25.26 -33.92
N SER A 30 35.89 -26.22 -34.44
CA SER A 30 35.15 -27.29 -33.76
C SER A 30 36.00 -28.52 -33.37
N THR A 31 35.48 -29.38 -32.48
CA THR A 31 35.05 -30.78 -32.78
C THR A 31 34.70 -31.59 -31.51
N LEU A 32 33.73 -32.51 -31.60
CA LEU A 32 33.53 -33.62 -30.65
C LEU A 32 34.62 -34.70 -30.81
N PRO A 33 34.74 -35.62 -29.84
CA PRO A 33 34.52 -37.01 -30.24
C PRO A 33 33.62 -37.82 -29.28
N THR A 34 32.83 -38.72 -29.88
CA THR A 34 32.07 -39.79 -29.22
C THR A 34 32.66 -41.15 -29.63
N LEU A 35 32.63 -42.14 -28.72
CA LEU A 35 32.67 -43.62 -28.89
C LEU A 35 33.52 -44.24 -27.75
N LEU A 36 33.32 -45.46 -27.22
CA LEU A 36 32.20 -46.37 -26.93
C LEU A 36 32.84 -47.74 -26.51
N ARG A 37 32.13 -48.56 -25.71
CA ARG A 37 32.38 -50.00 -25.37
C ARG A 37 33.41 -50.31 -24.26
N SER A 38 33.33 -51.43 -23.50
CA SER A 38 32.19 -52.28 -23.08
C SER A 38 32.66 -53.42 -22.12
N ALA A 39 31.91 -53.74 -21.05
CA ALA A 39 31.93 -55.03 -20.33
C ALA A 39 30.64 -55.17 -19.47
N VAL A 40 29.58 -55.87 -19.90
CA VAL A 40 29.23 -57.30 -19.63
C VAL A 40 28.66 -57.60 -18.22
N LYS A 41 27.31 -57.65 -18.17
CA LYS A 41 26.31 -58.55 -17.49
C LYS A 41 26.76 -59.50 -16.34
N PRO A 42 25.87 -59.87 -15.36
CA PRO A 42 24.49 -60.33 -15.61
C PRO A 42 23.36 -59.82 -14.68
N LEU A 43 22.13 -60.27 -14.97
CA LEU A 43 20.87 -59.87 -14.32
C LEU A 43 20.64 -60.56 -12.97
N PHE A 44 19.97 -59.84 -12.05
CA PHE A 44 19.08 -60.44 -11.05
C PHE A 44 17.68 -59.83 -11.16
N LEU A 45 16.66 -60.68 -11.12
CA LEU A 45 15.24 -60.32 -11.08
C LEU A 45 14.82 -60.13 -9.61
N VAL A 46 14.43 -58.91 -9.21
CA VAL A 46 13.68 -58.67 -7.96
C VAL A 46 12.58 -57.63 -8.22
N SER A 47 11.41 -57.90 -7.63
CA SER A 47 10.16 -57.15 -7.75
C SER A 47 10.28 -55.62 -7.65
N SER A 48 9.65 -54.91 -8.58
CA SER A 48 9.45 -53.47 -8.52
C SER A 48 8.40 -53.09 -7.47
N LYS A 49 8.83 -52.45 -6.37
CA LYS A 49 7.96 -51.63 -5.52
C LYS A 49 8.25 -50.15 -5.81
N ASN A 50 7.20 -49.34 -5.79
CA ASN A 50 7.26 -47.91 -6.12
C ASN A 50 8.24 -47.15 -5.21
N PRO A 51 9.02 -46.19 -5.73
CA PRO A 51 9.84 -45.28 -4.92
C PRO A 51 8.97 -44.14 -4.33
N LEU A 52 8.03 -44.51 -3.46
CA LEU A 52 7.15 -43.61 -2.71
C LEU A 52 6.94 -44.16 -1.28
N SER A 53 7.91 -43.92 -0.39
CA SER A 53 7.74 -44.13 1.06
C SER A 53 8.69 -43.30 1.92
N ASP A 54 9.88 -42.97 1.43
CA ASP A 54 10.96 -42.45 2.29
C ASP A 54 11.19 -40.94 2.10
N VAL A 55 10.16 -40.13 2.40
CA VAL A 55 10.35 -38.73 2.81
C VAL A 55 9.68 -38.58 4.16
N ILE A 56 10.51 -38.44 5.19
CA ILE A 56 10.11 -38.32 6.59
C ILE A 56 9.20 -37.10 6.76
N SER A 57 8.07 -37.28 7.42
CA SER A 57 7.12 -36.23 7.78
C SER A 57 7.81 -35.13 8.60
N LEU A 58 8.16 -34.02 7.94
CA LEU A 58 8.38 -32.76 8.62
C LEU A 58 7.01 -32.26 9.11
N PRO A 59 6.85 -31.89 10.40
CA PRO A 59 5.66 -31.18 10.83
C PRO A 59 5.51 -29.90 10.00
N ALA A 60 4.29 -29.56 9.62
CA ALA A 60 4.01 -28.28 8.98
C ALA A 60 4.60 -27.16 9.84
N ALA A 61 5.50 -26.37 9.27
CA ALA A 61 6.08 -25.24 9.97
C ALA A 61 4.97 -24.22 10.24
N GLU A 62 4.75 -23.88 11.51
CA GLU A 62 3.78 -22.86 11.89
C GLU A 62 4.16 -21.53 11.23
N ASP A 63 3.25 -20.99 10.42
CA ASP A 63 3.34 -19.64 9.85
C ASP A 63 3.24 -18.58 10.96
N SER A 64 4.35 -18.35 11.66
CA SER A 64 4.54 -17.12 12.43
C SER A 64 5.10 -16.05 11.50
N ALA A 65 4.27 -15.61 10.55
CA ALA A 65 4.53 -14.41 9.79
C ALA A 65 4.77 -13.23 10.76
N TRP A 66 5.77 -12.43 10.46
CA TRP A 66 6.15 -11.30 11.29
C TRP A 66 5.12 -10.18 11.17
N ASP A 67 4.24 -10.05 12.15
CA ASP A 67 3.32 -8.92 12.22
C ASP A 67 4.11 -7.60 12.32
N ASP A 68 4.06 -6.81 11.25
CA ASP A 68 4.44 -5.40 11.30
C ASP A 68 3.33 -4.66 12.07
N GLU A 69 3.60 -4.33 13.33
CA GLU A 69 2.57 -3.91 14.30
C GLU A 69 2.04 -2.49 14.13
N LYS A 70 2.44 -1.78 13.09
CA LYS A 70 1.85 -0.48 12.75
C LYS A 70 0.69 -0.73 11.80
N PRO A 71 -0.44 -0.02 11.93
CA PRO A 71 -1.54 -0.15 10.97
C PRO A 71 -1.00 0.14 9.57
N ARG A 72 -1.55 -0.47 8.52
CA ARG A 72 -1.12 -0.23 7.14
C ARG A 72 -2.31 0.11 6.26
N GLU A 73 -2.21 1.16 5.46
CA GLU A 73 -3.29 1.51 4.55
C GLU A 73 -3.36 0.46 3.45
N GLU A 74 -4.55 0.20 2.95
CA GLU A 74 -4.76 -0.94 2.06
C GLU A 74 -4.14 -0.72 0.68
N CYS A 75 -4.27 0.47 0.08
CA CYS A 75 -3.79 0.68 -1.28
C CYS A 75 -3.42 2.15 -1.60
N GLY A 76 -2.71 2.34 -2.71
CA GLY A 76 -2.60 3.63 -3.41
C GLY A 76 -3.09 3.48 -4.85
N VAL A 77 -3.88 4.45 -5.34
CA VAL A 77 -4.41 4.45 -6.72
C VAL A 77 -3.91 5.66 -7.52
N VAL A 78 -3.73 5.46 -8.82
CA VAL A 78 -3.36 6.49 -9.81
C VAL A 78 -4.21 6.34 -11.06
N GLY A 79 -4.63 7.44 -11.67
CA GLY A 79 -5.24 7.47 -13.01
C GLY A 79 -4.70 8.63 -13.84
N ILE A 80 -4.43 8.41 -15.13
CA ILE A 80 -3.85 9.40 -16.05
C ILE A 80 -4.62 9.38 -17.36
N TYR A 81 -5.00 10.56 -17.85
CA TYR A 81 -5.71 10.75 -19.13
C TYR A 81 -5.03 11.81 -19.99
N GLY A 82 -4.73 11.46 -21.24
CA GLY A 82 -4.29 12.40 -22.27
C GLY A 82 -2.78 12.63 -22.37
N ASP A 83 -1.95 11.69 -21.89
CA ASP A 83 -0.49 11.80 -21.94
C ASP A 83 0.13 10.61 -22.68
N PRO A 84 0.93 10.78 -23.75
CA PRO A 84 1.50 9.68 -24.51
C PRO A 84 2.44 8.75 -23.71
N GLU A 85 2.92 9.18 -22.53
CA GLU A 85 3.75 8.38 -21.63
C GLU A 85 2.97 7.89 -20.38
N ALA A 86 1.66 7.69 -20.50
CA ALA A 86 0.77 7.37 -19.37
C ALA A 86 1.25 6.20 -18.51
N SER A 87 1.81 5.12 -19.08
CA SER A 87 2.39 4.00 -18.30
C SER A 87 3.61 4.40 -17.46
N ARG A 88 4.54 5.18 -18.03
CA ARG A 88 5.77 5.62 -17.35
C ARG A 88 5.46 6.62 -16.24
N LEU A 89 4.55 7.55 -16.49
CA LEU A 89 4.05 8.48 -15.48
C LEU A 89 3.26 7.76 -14.38
N CYS A 90 2.48 6.74 -14.73
CA CYS A 90 1.78 5.92 -13.75
C CYS A 90 2.77 5.14 -12.86
N TYR A 91 3.80 4.53 -13.44
CA TYR A 91 4.90 3.91 -12.70
C TYR A 91 5.58 4.87 -11.72
N LEU A 92 5.91 6.09 -12.14
CA LEU A 92 6.52 7.10 -11.27
C LEU A 92 5.57 7.52 -10.14
N ALA A 93 4.30 7.79 -10.43
CA ALA A 93 3.30 8.14 -9.43
C ALA A 93 3.05 6.99 -8.44
N LEU A 94 3.03 5.73 -8.88
CA LEU A 94 2.95 4.57 -7.99
C LEU A 94 4.20 4.41 -7.12
N HIS A 95 5.38 4.71 -7.64
CA HIS A 95 6.62 4.74 -6.85
C HIS A 95 6.56 5.84 -5.75
N ALA A 96 5.96 7.01 -6.02
CA ALA A 96 5.70 8.03 -5.00
C ALA A 96 4.69 7.57 -3.92
N LEU A 97 3.81 6.63 -4.25
CA LEU A 97 2.80 6.06 -3.35
C LEU A 97 3.22 4.70 -2.74
N GLN A 98 4.45 4.25 -2.94
CA GLN A 98 4.93 2.91 -2.53
C GLN A 98 4.80 2.64 -1.01
N HIS A 99 4.71 3.68 -0.17
CA HIS A 99 4.43 3.54 1.27
C HIS A 99 3.01 3.04 1.57
N ARG A 100 2.06 3.19 0.64
CA ARG A 100 0.66 2.70 0.74
C ARG A 100 0.47 1.23 0.39
N GLY A 101 1.52 0.52 -0.05
CA GLY A 101 1.42 -0.89 -0.43
C GLY A 101 2.72 -1.41 -1.02
N GLN A 102 3.19 -2.57 -0.57
CA GLN A 102 4.51 -3.14 -0.92
C GLN A 102 4.42 -4.64 -1.30
N GLU A 103 3.20 -5.15 -1.45
CA GLU A 103 2.86 -6.57 -1.64
C GLU A 103 2.57 -6.85 -3.10
N GLY A 104 2.11 -5.86 -3.86
CA GLY A 104 2.00 -5.94 -5.30
C GLY A 104 1.78 -4.57 -5.93
N ALA A 105 2.00 -4.52 -7.24
CA ALA A 105 1.75 -3.35 -8.06
C ALA A 105 1.14 -3.78 -9.40
N GLY A 106 0.43 -2.86 -10.03
CA GLY A 106 -0.21 -3.10 -11.32
C GLY A 106 -0.46 -1.82 -12.10
N ILE A 107 -0.43 -1.92 -13.43
CA ILE A 107 -0.75 -0.85 -14.37
C ILE A 107 -1.60 -1.44 -15.48
N VAL A 108 -2.68 -0.73 -15.83
CA VAL A 108 -3.50 -0.97 -17.02
C VAL A 108 -3.41 0.25 -17.92
N THR A 109 -3.06 0.08 -19.20
CA THR A 109 -3.12 1.13 -20.21
C THR A 109 -4.14 0.82 -21.29
N VAL A 110 -4.47 1.82 -22.11
CA VAL A 110 -5.37 1.66 -23.26
C VAL A 110 -4.63 1.98 -24.55
N HIS A 111 -4.57 1.01 -25.46
CA HIS A 111 -3.98 1.15 -26.78
C HIS A 111 -4.89 0.54 -27.84
N ASN A 112 -5.24 1.32 -28.88
CA ASN A 112 -6.15 0.91 -29.97
C ASN A 112 -7.45 0.26 -29.46
N ASP A 113 -8.13 0.93 -28.52
CA ASP A 113 -9.36 0.48 -27.86
C ASP A 113 -9.25 -0.87 -27.10
N VAL A 114 -8.02 -1.32 -26.79
CA VAL A 114 -7.75 -2.52 -26.00
C VAL A 114 -7.06 -2.15 -24.69
N LEU A 115 -7.57 -2.69 -23.57
CA LEU A 115 -6.95 -2.58 -22.25
C LEU A 115 -5.82 -3.61 -22.12
N GLN A 116 -4.60 -3.14 -21.91
CA GLN A 116 -3.41 -3.96 -21.66
C GLN A 116 -3.05 -3.88 -20.18
N SER A 117 -2.81 -5.02 -19.53
CA SER A 117 -2.57 -5.09 -18.07
C SER A 117 -1.29 -5.85 -17.77
N ILE A 118 -0.48 -5.30 -16.86
CA ILE A 118 0.61 -6.03 -16.20
C ILE A 118 0.49 -5.80 -14.70
N THR A 119 0.39 -6.88 -13.94
CA THR A 119 0.33 -6.91 -12.48
C THR A 119 1.38 -7.87 -11.93
N GLY A 120 1.83 -7.66 -10.69
CA GLY A 120 2.84 -8.49 -10.05
C GLY A 120 2.91 -8.33 -8.54
N VAL A 121 3.51 -9.32 -7.88
CA VAL A 121 3.81 -9.30 -6.44
C VAL A 121 5.16 -8.61 -6.22
N GLY A 122 5.28 -7.80 -5.17
CA GLY A 122 6.50 -7.05 -4.81
C GLY A 122 6.37 -5.53 -4.97
N LEU A 123 7.52 -4.83 -4.97
CA LEU A 123 7.59 -3.38 -5.14
C LEU A 123 7.34 -2.99 -6.60
N VAL A 124 6.99 -1.73 -6.84
CA VAL A 124 6.79 -1.16 -8.19
C VAL A 124 8.03 -1.36 -9.06
N SER A 125 9.23 -1.22 -8.50
CA SER A 125 10.53 -1.49 -9.16
C SER A 125 10.77 -2.95 -9.51
N ASP A 126 10.17 -3.88 -8.78
CA ASP A 126 10.35 -5.33 -8.98
C ASP A 126 9.35 -5.84 -10.02
N VAL A 127 8.13 -5.28 -9.99
CA VAL A 127 7.05 -5.60 -10.92
C VAL A 127 7.31 -5.01 -12.30
N PHE A 128 7.82 -3.79 -12.40
CA PHE A 128 8.01 -3.09 -13.68
C PHE A 128 9.49 -2.83 -13.99
N ASN A 129 9.90 -3.26 -15.17
CA ASN A 129 11.13 -2.84 -15.82
C ASN A 129 10.81 -2.17 -17.15
N GLU A 130 11.81 -1.56 -17.79
CA GLU A 130 11.69 -0.86 -19.06
C GLU A 130 10.92 -1.68 -20.12
N SER A 131 11.30 -2.94 -20.31
CA SER A 131 10.68 -3.84 -21.28
C SER A 131 9.21 -4.16 -20.97
N LYS A 132 8.77 -4.12 -19.71
CA LYS A 132 7.35 -4.25 -19.33
C LYS A 132 6.59 -2.94 -19.55
N LEU A 133 7.21 -1.78 -19.32
CA LEU A 133 6.59 -0.48 -19.60
C LEU A 133 6.41 -0.27 -21.11
N ASP A 134 7.35 -0.74 -21.94
CA ASP A 134 7.22 -0.73 -23.40
C ASP A 134 6.10 -1.64 -23.94
N GLN A 135 5.64 -2.61 -23.14
CA GLN A 135 4.46 -3.45 -23.44
C GLN A 135 3.14 -2.78 -23.03
N LEU A 136 3.20 -1.58 -22.42
CA LEU A 136 2.06 -0.77 -21.99
C LEU A 136 2.05 0.60 -22.70
N PRO A 137 1.94 0.65 -24.04
CA PRO A 137 1.64 1.89 -24.74
C PRO A 137 0.23 2.38 -24.40
N GLY A 138 -0.03 3.66 -24.66
CA GLY A 138 -1.36 4.26 -24.49
C GLY A 138 -1.32 5.67 -23.93
N SER A 139 -2.38 6.44 -24.18
CA SER A 139 -2.56 7.79 -23.61
C SER A 139 -3.42 7.84 -22.35
N LEU A 140 -3.98 6.70 -21.95
CA LEU A 140 -4.77 6.48 -20.74
C LEU A 140 -4.11 5.38 -19.92
N ALA A 141 -4.02 5.59 -18.61
CA ALA A 141 -3.55 4.57 -17.66
C ALA A 141 -4.30 4.64 -16.33
N ILE A 142 -4.46 3.49 -15.67
CA ILE A 142 -4.68 3.42 -14.22
C ILE A 142 -3.63 2.51 -13.59
N GLY A 143 -3.33 2.76 -12.32
CA GLY A 143 -2.34 2.02 -11.56
C GLY A 143 -2.73 1.83 -10.12
N HIS A 144 -2.10 0.82 -9.51
CA HIS A 144 -2.37 0.41 -8.15
C HIS A 144 -1.08 -0.05 -7.45
N VAL A 145 -0.93 0.31 -6.17
CA VAL A 145 -0.03 -0.35 -5.22
C VAL A 145 -0.86 -0.95 -4.10
N ARG A 146 -0.60 -2.22 -3.78
CA ARG A 146 -1.38 -3.03 -2.85
C ARG A 146 -0.61 -3.32 -1.57
N TYR A 147 -1.28 -3.14 -0.44
CA TYR A 147 -1.00 -3.83 0.81
C TYR A 147 -1.93 -5.05 0.95
N SER A 148 -1.47 -6.16 1.55
CA SER A 148 -2.26 -7.40 1.60
C SER A 148 -3.10 -7.50 2.87
N THR A 149 -4.26 -6.84 2.82
CA THR A 149 -5.36 -7.00 3.76
C THR A 149 -6.36 -8.08 3.32
N ALA A 150 -7.04 -8.66 4.32
CA ALA A 150 -8.26 -9.47 4.21
C ALA A 150 -8.37 -10.36 2.95
N GLY A 151 -7.33 -11.17 2.72
CA GLY A 151 -7.23 -12.09 1.60
C GLY A 151 -5.79 -12.56 1.48
N GLN A 152 -5.56 -13.77 0.96
CA GLN A 152 -4.19 -14.28 0.85
C GLN A 152 -3.35 -13.39 -0.08
N SER A 153 -2.03 -13.34 0.18
CA SER A 153 -1.02 -12.62 -0.60
C SER A 153 -0.74 -13.26 -1.97
N MET A 154 -1.80 -13.65 -2.68
CA MET A 154 -1.76 -14.25 -4.01
C MET A 154 -1.72 -13.19 -5.11
N LEU A 155 -1.03 -13.49 -6.21
CA LEU A 155 -1.00 -12.68 -7.44
C LEU A 155 -2.41 -12.35 -7.96
N LYS A 156 -3.38 -13.27 -7.84
CA LYS A 156 -4.77 -13.07 -8.29
C LYS A 156 -5.50 -11.91 -7.61
N ASN A 157 -5.02 -11.47 -6.44
CA ASN A 157 -5.58 -10.36 -5.69
C ASN A 157 -4.83 -9.03 -5.97
N VAL A 158 -3.89 -8.98 -6.92
CA VAL A 158 -3.19 -7.75 -7.32
C VAL A 158 -3.99 -6.99 -8.37
N GLN A 159 -4.38 -5.77 -8.04
CA GLN A 159 -5.08 -4.81 -8.88
C GLN A 159 -4.11 -4.04 -9.80
N PRO A 160 -4.56 -3.30 -10.84
CA PRO A 160 -5.96 -3.11 -11.26
C PRO A 160 -6.58 -4.38 -11.86
N PHE A 161 -7.87 -4.60 -11.63
CA PHE A 161 -8.62 -5.67 -12.27
C PHE A 161 -9.21 -5.20 -13.58
N VAL A 162 -9.22 -6.06 -14.60
CA VAL A 162 -9.81 -5.80 -15.92
C VAL A 162 -10.85 -6.88 -16.23
N ALA A 163 -12.04 -6.47 -16.65
CA ALA A 163 -13.09 -7.38 -17.09
C ALA A 163 -13.71 -6.92 -18.42
N GLY A 164 -13.92 -7.88 -19.33
CA GLY A 164 -14.74 -7.71 -20.52
C GLY A 164 -16.21 -8.03 -20.21
N TYR A 165 -17.13 -7.20 -20.70
CA TYR A 165 -18.56 -7.38 -20.53
C TYR A 165 -19.33 -6.85 -21.75
N ARG A 166 -20.67 -6.93 -21.71
CA ARG A 166 -21.54 -6.62 -22.86
C ARG A 166 -21.43 -5.19 -23.44
N PHE A 167 -20.65 -4.28 -22.84
CA PHE A 167 -20.42 -2.91 -23.33
C PHE A 167 -18.95 -2.52 -23.47
N GLY A 168 -18.06 -3.50 -23.63
CA GLY A 168 -16.63 -3.28 -23.81
C GLY A 168 -15.81 -3.84 -22.64
N SER A 169 -14.68 -3.22 -22.36
CA SER A 169 -13.75 -3.57 -21.30
C SER A 169 -13.68 -2.46 -20.26
N VAL A 170 -13.57 -2.84 -18.99
CA VAL A 170 -13.38 -1.89 -17.88
C VAL A 170 -12.25 -2.38 -16.99
N GLY A 171 -11.31 -1.48 -16.70
CA GLY A 171 -10.31 -1.63 -15.64
C GLY A 171 -10.73 -0.85 -14.40
N VAL A 172 -10.39 -1.34 -13.21
CA VAL A 172 -10.62 -0.65 -11.93
C VAL A 172 -9.45 -0.84 -10.96
N ALA A 173 -9.10 0.23 -10.27
CA ALA A 173 -8.21 0.24 -9.11
C ALA A 173 -8.91 0.90 -7.92
N HIS A 174 -8.75 0.32 -6.73
CA HIS A 174 -9.49 0.64 -5.51
C HIS A 174 -8.55 0.80 -4.31
N ASN A 175 -8.72 1.91 -3.57
CA ASN A 175 -8.27 2.05 -2.19
C ASN A 175 -9.49 2.18 -1.28
N GLY A 176 -9.65 1.27 -0.31
CA GLY A 176 -10.81 1.22 0.58
C GLY A 176 -11.08 -0.19 1.10
N ASN A 177 -12.25 -0.38 1.73
CA ASN A 177 -12.80 -1.69 2.09
C ASN A 177 -14.33 -1.59 2.09
N LEU A 178 -15.00 -2.52 1.40
CA LEU A 178 -16.45 -2.62 1.35
C LEU A 178 -17.00 -3.43 2.55
N VAL A 179 -17.71 -2.78 3.49
CA VAL A 179 -18.26 -3.46 4.68
C VAL A 179 -19.42 -4.40 4.37
N ASN A 180 -20.12 -4.22 3.25
CA ASN A 180 -21.16 -5.13 2.78
C ASN A 180 -20.68 -6.11 1.69
N TYR A 181 -19.37 -6.30 1.51
CA TYR A 181 -18.78 -7.20 0.49
C TYR A 181 -19.42 -8.60 0.47
N ARG A 182 -19.56 -9.26 1.62
CA ARG A 182 -20.08 -10.64 1.70
C ARG A 182 -21.52 -10.74 1.23
N ALA A 183 -22.39 -9.84 1.67
CA ALA A 183 -23.78 -9.79 1.25
C ALA A 183 -23.88 -9.56 -0.27
N LEU A 184 -23.17 -8.55 -0.80
CA LEU A 184 -23.13 -8.28 -2.24
C LEU A 184 -22.60 -9.46 -3.05
N ARG A 185 -21.58 -10.16 -2.54
CA ARG A 185 -21.03 -11.37 -3.16
C ARG A 185 -22.05 -12.51 -3.18
N SER A 186 -22.72 -12.79 -2.06
CA SER A 186 -23.78 -13.80 -1.98
C SER A 186 -24.91 -13.51 -2.96
N ASP A 187 -25.46 -12.29 -2.96
CA ASP A 187 -26.53 -11.86 -3.88
C ASP A 187 -26.14 -12.07 -5.36
N LEU A 188 -24.86 -11.87 -5.68
CA LEU A 188 -24.30 -12.05 -7.02
C LEU A 188 -24.05 -13.53 -7.36
N GLU A 189 -23.55 -14.34 -6.43
CA GLU A 189 -23.35 -15.79 -6.56
C GLU A 189 -24.70 -16.52 -6.70
N ASP A 190 -25.72 -16.15 -5.91
CA ASP A 190 -27.11 -16.63 -6.04
C ASP A 190 -27.74 -16.23 -7.39
N SER A 191 -27.29 -15.12 -7.98
CA SER A 191 -27.65 -14.68 -9.33
C SER A 191 -26.83 -15.36 -10.45
N GLY A 192 -25.95 -16.30 -10.11
CA GLY A 192 -25.13 -17.06 -11.06
C GLY A 192 -23.77 -16.41 -11.43
N SER A 193 -23.28 -15.45 -10.65
CA SER A 193 -21.92 -14.91 -10.81
C SER A 193 -20.88 -15.91 -10.32
N ILE A 194 -19.71 -15.92 -10.98
CA ILE A 194 -18.49 -16.57 -10.50
C ILE A 194 -17.45 -15.52 -10.15
N PHE A 195 -16.68 -15.74 -9.10
CA PHE A 195 -15.62 -14.84 -8.65
C PHE A 195 -14.26 -15.54 -8.71
N ASN A 196 -13.29 -14.91 -9.37
CA ASN A 196 -11.93 -15.44 -9.49
C ASN A 196 -11.06 -15.10 -8.27
N THR A 197 -11.41 -14.04 -7.55
CA THR A 197 -10.62 -13.45 -6.46
C THR A 197 -11.35 -13.50 -5.12
N THR A 198 -10.65 -13.10 -4.06
CA THR A 198 -11.25 -12.81 -2.75
C THR A 198 -11.33 -11.31 -2.47
N SER A 199 -11.08 -10.47 -3.48
CA SER A 199 -11.06 -9.02 -3.33
C SER A 199 -12.45 -8.43 -3.51
N ASP A 200 -12.75 -7.43 -2.69
CA ASP A 200 -13.98 -6.64 -2.76
C ASP A 200 -14.13 -5.84 -4.07
N THR A 201 -13.03 -5.61 -4.77
CA THR A 201 -12.99 -4.81 -6.00
C THR A 201 -13.62 -5.56 -7.19
N GLU A 202 -13.62 -6.90 -7.18
CA GLU A 202 -14.29 -7.70 -8.21
C GLU A 202 -15.83 -7.56 -8.13
N VAL A 203 -16.40 -7.40 -6.93
CA VAL A 203 -17.84 -7.14 -6.75
C VAL A 203 -18.27 -5.86 -7.46
N VAL A 204 -17.43 -4.81 -7.46
CA VAL A 204 -17.71 -3.55 -8.17
C VAL A 204 -17.88 -3.78 -9.67
N LEU A 205 -17.05 -4.62 -10.28
CA LEU A 205 -17.15 -4.99 -11.70
C LEU A 205 -18.43 -5.78 -12.00
N HIS A 206 -18.82 -6.72 -11.14
CA HIS A 206 -20.06 -7.48 -11.30
C HIS A 206 -21.31 -6.59 -11.19
N LEU A 207 -21.32 -5.62 -10.27
CA LEU A 207 -22.42 -4.65 -10.15
C LEU A 207 -22.54 -3.75 -11.40
N ILE A 208 -21.43 -3.29 -11.97
CA ILE A 208 -21.41 -2.51 -13.22
C ILE A 208 -21.91 -3.34 -14.42
N ALA A 209 -21.54 -4.63 -14.48
CA ALA A 209 -21.92 -5.53 -15.56
C ALA A 209 -23.41 -5.87 -15.54
N THR A 210 -23.96 -6.17 -14.36
CA THR A 210 -25.37 -6.51 -14.14
C THR A 210 -26.32 -5.32 -14.26
N SER A 211 -25.85 -4.10 -13.97
CA SER A 211 -26.61 -2.85 -14.13
C SER A 211 -27.33 -2.75 -15.49
N LYS A 212 -28.50 -2.10 -15.54
CA LYS A 212 -29.25 -1.84 -16.78
C LYS A 212 -29.12 -0.40 -17.30
N HIS A 213 -28.53 0.51 -16.53
CA HIS A 213 -28.47 1.94 -16.85
C HIS A 213 -27.56 2.31 -18.05
N ARG A 214 -27.76 3.52 -18.58
CA ARG A 214 -27.12 4.10 -19.77
C ARG A 214 -26.98 5.61 -19.62
N PRO A 215 -25.85 6.25 -20.02
CA PRO A 215 -24.62 5.66 -20.57
C PRO A 215 -23.77 4.93 -19.50
N PHE A 216 -22.53 4.55 -19.82
CA PHE A 216 -21.64 3.78 -18.92
C PHE A 216 -21.55 4.36 -17.51
N ILE A 217 -21.44 5.68 -17.39
CA ILE A 217 -21.26 6.34 -16.10
C ILE A 217 -22.41 6.11 -15.12
N LEU A 218 -23.66 5.98 -15.59
CA LEU A 218 -24.78 5.67 -14.71
C LEU A 218 -24.73 4.24 -14.14
N ARG A 219 -23.88 3.37 -14.69
CA ARG A 219 -23.61 2.02 -14.16
C ARG A 219 -22.61 2.06 -13.01
N ILE A 220 -21.63 2.96 -13.10
CA ILE A 220 -20.72 3.26 -11.98
C ILE A 220 -21.55 3.84 -10.84
N VAL A 221 -22.43 4.80 -11.10
CA VAL A 221 -23.35 5.37 -10.09
C VAL A 221 -24.22 4.27 -9.45
N ASP A 222 -24.96 3.50 -10.26
CA ASP A 222 -25.83 2.39 -9.80
C ASP A 222 -25.05 1.26 -9.07
N ALA A 223 -23.75 1.09 -9.34
CA ALA A 223 -22.89 0.21 -8.56
C ALA A 223 -22.50 0.85 -7.22
N CYS A 224 -21.96 2.08 -7.24
CA CYS A 224 -21.48 2.81 -6.07
C CYS A 224 -22.58 3.07 -5.02
N GLU A 225 -23.82 3.26 -5.45
CA GLU A 225 -24.98 3.43 -4.55
C GLU A 225 -25.34 2.16 -3.76
N LYS A 226 -24.88 0.99 -4.20
CA LYS A 226 -25.01 -0.29 -3.46
C LYS A 226 -23.82 -0.56 -2.54
N LEU A 227 -22.72 0.16 -2.71
CA LEU A 227 -21.51 -0.02 -1.91
C LEU A 227 -21.64 0.68 -0.56
N LYS A 228 -21.34 -0.04 0.52
CA LYS A 228 -21.20 0.52 1.87
C LYS A 228 -19.75 0.37 2.32
N GLY A 229 -19.18 1.44 2.87
CA GLY A 229 -17.82 1.46 3.39
C GLY A 229 -17.02 2.63 2.84
N ALA A 230 -15.72 2.42 2.73
CA ALA A 230 -14.78 3.40 2.21
C ALA A 230 -14.32 2.97 0.82
N TYR A 231 -14.26 3.91 -0.13
CA TYR A 231 -13.70 3.66 -1.45
C TYR A 231 -13.22 4.96 -2.13
N SER A 232 -12.01 4.91 -2.67
CA SER A 232 -11.50 5.81 -3.70
C SER A 232 -11.13 4.94 -4.89
N LEU A 233 -11.86 5.12 -6.00
CA LEU A 233 -11.82 4.28 -7.18
C LEU A 233 -11.32 5.09 -8.37
N VAL A 234 -10.50 4.46 -9.21
CA VAL A 234 -10.24 4.93 -10.58
C VAL A 234 -10.57 3.83 -11.56
N PHE A 235 -11.37 4.15 -12.56
CA PHE A 235 -11.78 3.25 -13.64
C PHE A 235 -11.22 3.73 -14.97
N VAL A 236 -10.87 2.78 -15.84
CA VAL A 236 -10.51 3.06 -17.24
C VAL A 236 -11.41 2.24 -18.17
N THR A 237 -11.87 2.87 -19.25
CA THR A 237 -12.49 2.20 -20.41
C THR A 237 -11.71 2.56 -21.67
N GLU A 238 -12.16 2.12 -22.84
CA GLU A 238 -11.49 2.36 -24.12
C GLU A 238 -11.22 3.85 -24.41
N ASP A 239 -12.06 4.77 -23.92
CA ASP A 239 -11.98 6.20 -24.23
C ASP A 239 -12.11 7.15 -23.02
N LYS A 240 -12.21 6.63 -21.78
CA LYS A 240 -12.49 7.43 -20.57
C LYS A 240 -11.68 6.99 -19.36
N LEU A 241 -11.34 7.97 -18.53
CA LEU A 241 -10.90 7.79 -17.15
C LEU A 241 -12.00 8.31 -16.22
N VAL A 242 -12.35 7.55 -15.19
CA VAL A 242 -13.36 7.96 -14.19
C VAL A 242 -12.75 7.85 -12.79
N ALA A 243 -12.89 8.89 -11.97
CA ALA A 243 -12.50 8.89 -10.56
C ALA A 243 -13.75 9.00 -9.69
N VAL A 244 -13.86 8.17 -8.64
CA VAL A 244 -15.00 8.16 -7.72
C VAL A 244 -14.50 8.14 -6.28
N ARG A 245 -15.14 8.92 -5.42
CA ARG A 245 -14.88 8.93 -3.98
C ARG A 245 -16.18 8.68 -3.21
N ASP A 246 -16.11 7.86 -2.17
CA ASP A 246 -17.29 7.47 -1.39
C ASP A 246 -18.01 8.69 -0.75
N PRO A 247 -19.33 8.58 -0.46
CA PRO A 247 -20.13 9.66 0.12
C PRO A 247 -19.61 10.27 1.43
N PHE A 248 -18.83 9.52 2.23
CA PHE A 248 -18.21 10.02 3.45
C PHE A 248 -16.80 10.58 3.22
N GLY A 249 -16.19 10.30 2.05
CA GLY A 249 -14.85 10.72 1.69
C GLY A 249 -13.75 10.07 2.55
N PHE A 250 -13.96 8.84 3.04
CA PHE A 250 -13.07 8.16 3.99
C PHE A 250 -11.61 8.13 3.52
N ARG A 251 -11.39 7.69 2.27
CA ARG A 251 -10.06 7.62 1.64
C ARG A 251 -9.75 8.89 0.84
N PRO A 252 -8.45 9.24 0.67
CA PRO A 252 -8.05 10.41 -0.09
C PRO A 252 -7.98 10.15 -1.59
N LEU A 253 -8.41 11.14 -2.37
CA LEU A 253 -8.30 11.17 -3.83
C LEU A 253 -8.20 12.63 -4.28
N VAL A 254 -7.12 12.97 -4.98
CA VAL A 254 -6.83 14.32 -5.49
C VAL A 254 -6.74 14.33 -7.01
N MET A 255 -7.01 15.49 -7.61
CA MET A 255 -6.89 15.76 -9.04
C MET A 255 -5.81 16.83 -9.28
N GLY A 256 -5.00 16.62 -10.32
CA GLY A 256 -4.06 17.60 -10.85
C GLY A 256 -3.97 17.56 -12.37
N ARG A 257 -3.25 18.52 -12.95
CA ARG A 257 -3.07 18.64 -14.41
C ARG A 257 -1.62 18.93 -14.78
N ARG A 258 -1.10 18.21 -15.77
CA ARG A 258 0.24 18.45 -16.35
C ARG A 258 0.21 19.61 -17.36
N SER A 259 1.38 20.13 -17.71
CA SER A 259 1.56 21.25 -18.65
C SER A 259 1.01 21.01 -20.06
N ASN A 260 0.95 19.74 -20.50
CA ASN A 260 0.34 19.33 -21.77
C ASN A 260 -1.20 19.21 -21.72
N GLY A 261 -1.82 19.47 -20.56
CA GLY A 261 -3.26 19.37 -20.35
C GLY A 261 -3.74 18.03 -19.79
N ALA A 262 -2.86 17.02 -19.69
CA ALA A 262 -3.20 15.70 -19.17
C ALA A 262 -3.70 15.76 -17.72
N VAL A 263 -4.80 15.05 -17.44
CA VAL A 263 -5.44 15.02 -16.12
C VAL A 263 -4.95 13.80 -15.36
N VAL A 264 -4.63 14.00 -14.08
CA VAL A 264 -4.14 12.96 -13.18
C VAL A 264 -4.98 12.91 -11.91
N PHE A 265 -5.33 11.70 -11.49
CA PHE A 265 -5.85 11.39 -10.17
C PHE A 265 -4.83 10.58 -9.38
N ALA A 266 -4.71 10.84 -8.08
CA ALA A 266 -3.82 10.11 -7.18
C ALA A 266 -4.40 10.06 -5.76
N SER A 267 -3.98 9.07 -4.94
CA SER A 267 -4.35 9.05 -3.51
C SER A 267 -3.73 10.19 -2.69
N GLU A 268 -2.57 10.73 -3.09
CA GLU A 268 -1.90 11.86 -2.41
C GLU A 268 -1.30 12.85 -3.42
N THR A 269 -1.12 14.10 -3.00
CA THR A 269 -0.49 15.13 -3.84
C THR A 269 0.97 14.83 -4.17
N CYS A 270 1.70 14.12 -3.31
CA CYS A 270 3.11 13.77 -3.57
C CYS A 270 3.33 13.00 -4.88
N ALA A 271 2.33 12.26 -5.36
CA ALA A 271 2.36 11.58 -6.65
C ALA A 271 2.18 12.56 -7.82
N LEU A 272 1.36 13.59 -7.64
CA LEU A 272 1.18 14.69 -8.60
C LEU A 272 2.46 15.53 -8.69
N ASP A 273 3.04 15.87 -7.53
CA ASP A 273 4.26 16.66 -7.40
C ASP A 273 5.44 16.01 -8.14
N LEU A 274 5.63 14.69 -8.00
CA LEU A 274 6.73 13.96 -8.64
C LEU A 274 6.66 13.97 -10.18
N ILE A 275 5.47 13.98 -10.76
CA ILE A 275 5.27 13.92 -12.23
C ILE A 275 4.96 15.29 -12.85
N GLU A 276 5.12 16.37 -12.08
CA GLU A 276 4.83 17.76 -12.48
C GLU A 276 3.36 17.99 -12.88
N ALA A 277 2.43 17.26 -12.24
CA ALA A 277 1.00 17.56 -12.32
C ALA A 277 0.66 18.63 -11.27
N THR A 278 0.27 19.83 -11.70
CA THR A 278 -0.16 20.89 -10.80
C THR A 278 -1.45 20.48 -10.10
N TYR A 279 -1.45 20.44 -8.77
CA TYR A 279 -2.64 20.13 -7.96
C TYR A 279 -3.77 21.13 -8.25
N GLU A 280 -4.96 20.63 -8.60
CA GLU A 280 -6.16 21.45 -8.83
C GLU A 280 -7.06 21.45 -7.59
N ARG A 281 -7.45 20.26 -7.10
CA ARG A 281 -8.33 20.08 -5.93
C ARG A 281 -8.44 18.61 -5.50
N GLU A 282 -9.06 18.36 -4.34
CA GLU A 282 -9.61 17.04 -4.01
C GLU A 282 -10.78 16.66 -4.94
N VAL A 283 -10.95 15.35 -5.15
CA VAL A 283 -12.24 14.77 -5.57
C VAL A 283 -13.17 14.81 -4.35
N PHE A 284 -14.37 15.37 -4.46
CA PHE A 284 -15.24 15.60 -3.32
C PHE A 284 -15.94 14.30 -2.84
N PRO A 285 -16.38 14.22 -1.56
CA PRO A 285 -17.16 13.08 -1.07
C PRO A 285 -18.43 12.86 -1.89
N GLY A 286 -18.61 11.65 -2.42
CA GLY A 286 -19.73 11.29 -3.32
C GLY A 286 -19.60 11.82 -4.75
N GLU A 287 -18.48 12.42 -5.14
CA GLU A 287 -18.24 12.89 -6.50
C GLU A 287 -17.79 11.76 -7.43
N VAL A 288 -18.30 11.80 -8.66
CA VAL A 288 -17.96 10.96 -9.80
C VAL A 288 -17.43 11.88 -10.91
N LEU A 289 -16.11 11.94 -11.07
CA LEU A 289 -15.45 12.69 -12.13
C LEU A 289 -15.21 11.81 -13.36
N VAL A 290 -15.58 12.31 -14.53
CA VAL A 290 -15.30 11.69 -15.83
C VAL A 290 -14.34 12.58 -16.61
N VAL A 291 -13.30 11.98 -17.17
CA VAL A 291 -12.39 12.64 -18.11
C VAL A 291 -12.52 11.92 -19.45
N ASP A 292 -12.88 12.69 -20.48
CA ASP A 292 -12.92 12.23 -21.86
C ASP A 292 -12.41 13.32 -22.82
N LYS A 293 -12.55 13.11 -24.13
CA LYS A 293 -12.11 14.04 -25.18
C LYS A 293 -12.75 15.45 -25.11
N ASN A 294 -13.84 15.60 -24.36
CA ASN A 294 -14.52 16.87 -24.14
C ASN A 294 -14.03 17.59 -22.86
N GLY A 295 -13.13 16.97 -22.08
CA GLY A 295 -12.58 17.49 -20.84
C GLY A 295 -13.07 16.77 -19.59
N VAL A 296 -13.08 17.49 -18.46
CA VAL A 296 -13.50 16.97 -17.15
C VAL A 296 -14.96 17.32 -16.89
N GLN A 297 -15.76 16.32 -16.53
CA GLN A 297 -17.17 16.45 -16.14
C GLN A 297 -17.36 15.93 -14.71
N SER A 298 -18.22 16.59 -13.93
CA SER A 298 -18.54 16.20 -12.56
C SER A 298 -19.99 15.78 -12.42
N LEU A 299 -20.20 14.66 -11.72
CA LEU A 299 -21.48 14.08 -11.35
C LEU A 299 -21.45 13.76 -9.86
N CYS A 300 -22.62 13.62 -9.24
CA CYS A 300 -22.75 13.21 -7.84
C CYS A 300 -23.54 11.90 -7.72
N LEU A 301 -23.15 11.07 -6.74
CA LEU A 301 -24.01 10.03 -6.18
C LEU A 301 -25.19 10.68 -5.42
N MET A 302 -26.33 10.01 -5.25
CA MET A 302 -27.49 10.64 -4.58
C MET A 302 -27.29 10.99 -3.09
N SER A 303 -26.29 10.39 -2.41
CA SER A 303 -26.08 10.53 -0.97
C SER A 303 -24.91 11.46 -0.64
N HIS A 304 -25.17 12.46 0.21
CA HIS A 304 -24.19 13.44 0.70
C HIS A 304 -24.26 13.58 2.23
N PRO A 305 -23.84 12.57 2.99
CA PRO A 305 -23.74 12.67 4.45
C PRO A 305 -22.64 13.66 4.86
N GLN A 306 -22.58 13.99 6.15
CA GLN A 306 -21.41 14.68 6.69
C GLN A 306 -20.14 13.81 6.47
N PRO A 307 -19.04 14.37 5.95
CA PRO A 307 -17.81 13.61 5.72
C PRO A 307 -17.27 12.94 6.99
N LYS A 308 -16.51 11.86 6.80
CA LYS A 308 -15.81 11.09 7.84
C LYS A 308 -14.44 10.65 7.32
N GLN A 309 -13.66 11.61 6.86
CA GLN A 309 -12.29 11.46 6.34
C GLN A 309 -11.39 10.75 7.36
N CYS A 310 -10.50 9.85 6.94
CA CYS A 310 -9.70 9.04 7.87
C CYS A 310 -8.62 9.87 8.59
N ILE A 311 -8.79 10.17 9.88
CA ILE A 311 -7.78 10.95 10.64
C ILE A 311 -6.40 10.26 10.69
N PHE A 312 -6.34 8.95 10.47
CA PHE A 312 -5.11 8.17 10.47
C PHE A 312 -4.18 8.49 9.28
N GLU A 313 -4.70 9.13 8.22
CA GLU A 313 -3.87 9.74 7.16
C GLU A 313 -2.88 10.76 7.74
N HIS A 314 -3.38 11.68 8.57
CA HIS A 314 -2.55 12.70 9.20
C HIS A 314 -1.66 12.13 10.30
N ILE A 315 -2.13 11.12 11.05
CA ILE A 315 -1.35 10.50 12.13
C ILE A 315 -0.17 9.70 11.57
N TYR A 316 -0.40 8.86 10.55
CA TYR A 316 0.62 7.89 10.12
C TYR A 316 0.71 7.67 8.59
N PHE A 317 -0.39 7.51 7.85
CA PHE A 317 -0.30 6.97 6.48
C PHE A 317 0.29 7.89 5.45
N ALA A 318 -0.27 9.09 5.30
CA ALA A 318 0.17 9.98 4.24
C ALA A 318 1.61 10.44 4.46
N LEU A 319 2.33 10.75 3.39
CA LEU A 319 3.67 11.31 3.54
C LEU A 319 3.60 12.76 4.05
N PRO A 320 4.58 13.23 4.85
CA PRO A 320 4.55 14.59 5.39
C PRO A 320 4.51 15.69 4.32
N ASN A 321 5.05 15.45 3.12
CA ASN A 321 5.02 16.39 2.00
C ASN A 321 3.66 16.43 1.27
N SER A 322 2.68 15.62 1.66
CA SER A 322 1.35 15.63 1.04
C SER A 322 0.40 16.62 1.71
N VAL A 323 -0.52 17.15 0.90
CA VAL A 323 -1.74 17.80 1.36
C VAL A 323 -2.89 16.80 1.20
N VAL A 324 -3.52 16.44 2.31
CA VAL A 324 -4.61 15.46 2.36
C VAL A 324 -5.77 16.11 3.12
N PHE A 325 -7.00 15.99 2.62
CA PHE A 325 -8.19 16.61 3.24
C PHE A 325 -8.01 18.11 3.52
N GLY A 326 -7.51 18.85 2.51
CA GLY A 326 -7.17 20.27 2.61
C GLY A 326 -6.00 20.62 3.54
N ARG A 327 -5.37 19.66 4.22
CA ARG A 327 -4.41 19.88 5.31
C ARG A 327 -3.02 19.33 5.02
N SER A 328 -1.99 20.09 5.36
CA SER A 328 -0.61 19.59 5.37
C SER A 328 -0.44 18.51 6.42
N VAL A 329 0.06 17.34 5.99
CA VAL A 329 0.34 16.20 6.88
C VAL A 329 1.49 16.55 7.84
N TYR A 330 2.52 17.25 7.36
CA TYR A 330 3.63 17.74 8.19
C TYR A 330 3.14 18.64 9.35
N GLU A 331 2.33 19.66 9.06
CA GLU A 331 1.82 20.57 10.10
C GLU A 331 0.94 19.84 11.12
N SER A 332 0.05 18.94 10.68
CA SER A 332 -0.74 18.11 11.59
C SER A 332 0.15 17.34 12.57
N ARG A 333 1.16 16.61 12.07
CA ARG A 333 2.09 15.83 12.93
C ARG A 333 2.91 16.71 13.87
N ARG A 334 3.40 17.84 13.37
CA ARG A 334 4.13 18.82 14.18
C ARG A 334 3.26 19.33 15.33
N ARG A 335 1.99 19.67 15.05
CA ARG A 335 1.01 20.10 16.06
C ARG A 335 0.66 19.02 17.07
N PHE A 336 0.56 17.76 16.69
CA PHE A 336 0.39 16.66 17.65
C PHE A 336 1.56 16.60 18.66
N GLY A 337 2.79 16.81 18.18
CA GLY A 337 3.98 16.96 19.03
C GLY A 337 3.92 18.15 20.00
N GLU A 338 3.51 19.33 19.50
CA GLU A 338 3.33 20.52 20.35
C GLU A 338 2.27 20.30 21.45
N ILE A 339 1.17 19.63 21.14
CA ILE A 339 0.11 19.30 22.11
C ILE A 339 0.66 18.34 23.19
N LEU A 340 1.33 17.26 22.79
CA LEU A 340 1.95 16.30 23.73
C LEU A 340 2.95 16.97 24.68
N ALA A 341 3.77 17.90 24.20
CA ALA A 341 4.71 18.64 25.05
C ALA A 341 4.02 19.63 26.00
N THR A 342 2.82 20.10 25.64
CA THR A 342 2.04 21.04 26.46
C THR A 342 1.24 20.31 27.54
N GLU A 343 0.60 19.21 27.20
CA GLU A 343 -0.32 18.47 28.09
C GLU A 343 0.34 17.30 28.82
N SER A 344 1.53 16.87 28.41
CA SER A 344 2.29 15.81 29.08
C SER A 344 3.80 16.08 29.09
N PRO A 345 4.26 17.24 29.59
CA PRO A 345 5.68 17.54 29.75
C PRO A 345 6.36 16.56 30.72
N VAL A 346 7.68 16.48 30.63
CA VAL A 346 8.53 15.77 31.60
C VAL A 346 9.96 16.34 31.51
N ASP A 347 10.65 16.45 32.64
CA ASP A 347 12.05 16.88 32.64
C ASP A 347 12.93 15.84 31.94
N CYS A 348 13.46 16.20 30.78
CA CYS A 348 14.28 15.33 29.95
C CYS A 348 15.47 16.09 29.35
N ASP A 349 16.50 15.35 28.99
CA ASP A 349 17.77 15.92 28.49
C ASP A 349 17.85 15.87 26.96
N VAL A 350 17.00 15.06 26.32
CA VAL A 350 16.93 14.90 24.86
C VAL A 350 15.55 14.40 24.42
N VAL A 351 15.09 14.88 23.26
CA VAL A 351 13.93 14.35 22.55
C VAL A 351 14.41 13.59 21.32
N ILE A 352 13.91 12.38 21.11
CA ILE A 352 14.21 11.53 19.95
C ILE A 352 12.91 11.05 19.31
N ALA A 353 13.00 10.53 18.08
CA ALA A 353 11.91 9.88 17.38
C ALA A 353 12.12 8.37 17.27
N VAL A 354 11.02 7.63 17.09
CA VAL A 354 11.04 6.34 16.38
C VAL A 354 10.98 6.64 14.87
N PRO A 355 12.06 6.40 14.11
CA PRO A 355 12.12 6.78 12.70
C PRO A 355 11.35 5.79 11.79
N ASP A 356 10.76 6.23 10.69
CA ASP A 356 10.75 7.62 10.19
C ASP A 356 9.46 8.38 10.57
N SER A 357 8.40 7.67 10.95
CA SER A 357 7.05 8.23 11.13
C SER A 357 6.93 9.19 12.32
N GLY A 358 7.61 8.91 13.44
CA GLY A 358 7.57 9.75 14.64
C GLY A 358 8.36 11.07 14.53
N VAL A 359 9.18 11.25 13.48
CA VAL A 359 10.17 12.36 13.39
C VAL A 359 9.51 13.74 13.45
N VAL A 360 8.44 13.97 12.69
CA VAL A 360 7.80 15.29 12.62
C VAL A 360 7.11 15.65 13.95
N ALA A 361 6.51 14.67 14.62
CA ALA A 361 5.93 14.87 15.95
C ALA A 361 7.02 15.09 17.01
N ALA A 362 8.17 14.39 16.93
CA ALA A 362 9.32 14.62 17.79
C ALA A 362 9.88 16.04 17.66
N LEU A 363 9.97 16.58 16.43
CA LEU A 363 10.39 17.96 16.19
C LEU A 363 9.41 18.98 16.80
N GLY A 364 8.10 18.74 16.68
CA GLY A 364 7.07 19.56 17.32
C GLY A 364 7.15 19.53 18.85
N TYR A 365 7.34 18.33 19.43
CA TYR A 365 7.50 18.13 20.86
C TYR A 365 8.76 18.85 21.38
N ALA A 366 9.91 18.63 20.74
CA ALA A 366 11.19 19.25 21.08
C ALA A 366 11.12 20.78 21.08
N ALA A 367 10.56 21.36 20.01
CA ALA A 367 10.44 22.81 19.87
C ALA A 367 9.53 23.43 20.95
N LYS A 368 8.47 22.71 21.36
CA LYS A 368 7.54 23.20 22.40
C LYS A 368 8.04 22.96 23.84
N ALA A 369 8.77 21.86 24.07
CA ALA A 369 9.40 21.55 25.35
C ALA A 369 10.67 22.38 25.62
N GLY A 370 11.30 22.97 24.60
CA GLY A 370 12.57 23.68 24.73
C GLY A 370 13.78 22.75 24.91
N VAL A 371 13.63 21.46 24.56
CA VAL A 371 14.66 20.41 24.72
C VAL A 371 15.19 20.05 23.32
N PRO A 372 16.51 19.86 23.13
CA PRO A 372 17.05 19.55 21.81
C PRO A 372 16.52 18.22 21.25
N PHE A 373 16.05 18.26 20.01
CA PHE A 373 15.88 17.06 19.20
C PHE A 373 17.24 16.48 18.83
N GLN A 374 17.39 15.16 18.90
CA GLN A 374 18.56 14.43 18.43
C GLN A 374 18.14 13.13 17.76
N GLN A 375 18.91 12.68 16.76
CA GLN A 375 18.69 11.41 16.10
C GLN A 375 19.25 10.25 16.95
N GLY A 376 18.52 9.89 18.02
CA GLY A 376 18.91 8.81 18.94
C GLY A 376 18.70 7.39 18.40
N LEU A 377 17.88 7.23 17.35
CA LEU A 377 17.65 5.98 16.64
C LEU A 377 17.89 6.21 15.13
N ILE A 378 18.59 5.28 14.49
CA ILE A 378 18.83 5.26 13.04
C ILE A 378 18.07 4.09 12.45
N ARG A 379 17.20 4.35 11.46
CA ARG A 379 16.57 3.31 10.65
C ARG A 379 17.58 2.76 9.65
N SER A 380 17.67 1.44 9.53
CA SER A 380 18.47 0.83 8.46
C SER A 380 17.70 0.87 7.13
N HIS A 381 18.28 1.50 6.11
CA HIS A 381 17.71 1.60 4.76
C HIS A 381 17.79 0.31 3.96
N TYR A 382 18.59 -0.67 4.40
CA TYR A 382 18.89 -1.91 3.67
C TYR A 382 18.10 -3.13 4.18
N VAL A 383 17.14 -2.93 5.09
CA VAL A 383 16.30 -4.02 5.62
C VAL A 383 15.15 -4.29 4.66
N GLY A 384 15.34 -5.27 3.78
CA GLY A 384 14.24 -5.91 3.06
C GLY A 384 13.46 -6.88 3.94
N ARG A 385 12.47 -7.58 3.35
CA ARG A 385 11.80 -8.71 4.01
C ARG A 385 12.77 -9.89 4.12
N THR A 386 13.40 -10.09 5.27
CA THR A 386 14.30 -11.23 5.51
C THR A 386 13.50 -12.54 5.58
N PHE A 387 13.50 -13.29 4.48
CA PHE A 387 12.85 -14.60 4.37
C PHE A 387 13.63 -15.73 5.09
N ILE A 388 14.85 -15.44 5.57
CA ILE A 388 15.76 -16.41 6.17
C ILE A 388 16.11 -15.98 7.60
N GLU A 389 15.41 -16.55 8.59
CA GLU A 389 15.85 -16.52 10.00
C GLU A 389 15.89 -17.94 10.58
N PRO A 390 17.08 -18.49 10.91
CA PRO A 390 17.19 -19.80 11.53
C PRO A 390 17.00 -19.73 13.05
N SER A 391 16.05 -20.51 13.56
CA SER A 391 15.78 -20.81 14.98
C SER A 391 15.14 -19.71 15.85
N GLN A 392 14.31 -20.15 16.79
CA GLN A 392 13.55 -19.31 17.74
C GLN A 392 14.40 -18.31 18.54
N LYS A 393 15.71 -18.59 18.74
CA LYS A 393 16.62 -17.78 19.56
C LYS A 393 17.03 -16.45 18.89
N ILE A 394 16.88 -16.32 17.58
CA ILE A 394 17.27 -15.10 16.84
C ILE A 394 16.12 -14.09 16.77
N ARG A 395 14.88 -14.47 17.12
CA ARG A 395 13.70 -13.63 16.87
C ARG A 395 13.67 -12.25 17.56
N ASP A 396 14.47 -12.06 18.60
CA ASP A 396 14.65 -10.77 19.27
C ASP A 396 15.50 -9.75 18.48
N PHE A 397 16.16 -10.17 17.38
CA PHE A 397 16.99 -9.30 16.54
C PHE A 397 16.20 -8.44 15.55
N GLY A 398 14.95 -8.75 15.21
CA GLY A 398 14.20 -8.02 14.17
C GLY A 398 14.14 -6.50 14.35
N VAL A 399 14.03 -6.01 15.60
CA VAL A 399 14.09 -4.56 15.90
C VAL A 399 15.52 -4.03 15.84
N LYS A 400 16.54 -4.81 16.22
CA LYS A 400 17.97 -4.43 16.10
C LYS A 400 18.47 -4.41 14.66
N LEU A 401 17.83 -5.16 13.76
CA LEU A 401 18.06 -5.08 12.32
C LEU A 401 17.43 -3.78 11.74
N LYS A 402 16.19 -3.47 12.13
CA LYS A 402 15.45 -2.29 11.65
C LYS A 402 15.98 -0.96 12.24
N LEU A 403 16.36 -0.93 13.51
CA LEU A 403 16.70 0.27 14.29
C LEU A 403 18.00 0.10 15.09
N SER A 404 18.93 1.06 14.91
CA SER A 404 20.21 1.12 15.63
C SER A 404 20.25 2.33 16.57
N PRO A 405 20.51 2.15 17.88
CA PRO A 405 20.57 3.25 18.84
C PRO A 405 21.94 3.95 18.83
N VAL A 406 21.93 5.28 18.95
CA VAL A 406 23.15 6.09 19.00
C VAL A 406 23.55 6.31 20.47
N ARG A 407 24.40 5.44 21.03
CA ARG A 407 24.82 5.49 22.45
C ARG A 407 25.26 6.89 22.89
N ALA A 408 26.07 7.60 22.10
CA ALA A 408 26.54 8.95 22.43
C ALA A 408 25.41 10.01 22.58
N VAL A 409 24.22 9.75 22.01
CA VAL A 409 23.03 10.60 22.20
C VAL A 409 22.28 10.23 23.49
N LEU A 410 22.32 8.96 23.91
CA LEU A 410 21.41 8.37 24.90
C LEU A 410 22.05 8.13 26.28
N GLU A 411 23.35 7.87 26.34
CA GLU A 411 24.05 7.39 27.55
C GLU A 411 23.95 8.38 28.72
N GLY A 412 23.44 7.89 29.86
CA GLY A 412 23.23 8.66 31.09
C GLY A 412 22.03 9.62 31.06
N LYS A 413 21.32 9.76 29.94
CA LYS A 413 20.27 10.78 29.75
C LYS A 413 18.85 10.27 30.02
N ARG A 414 17.98 11.20 30.38
CA ARG A 414 16.52 11.06 30.39
C ARG A 414 15.99 11.38 29.00
N VAL A 415 15.38 10.39 28.36
CA VAL A 415 15.04 10.42 26.93
C VAL A 415 13.52 10.48 26.78
N VAL A 416 13.00 11.52 26.13
CA VAL A 416 11.67 11.44 25.53
C VAL A 416 11.79 10.79 24.16
N VAL A 417 11.06 9.71 23.94
CA VAL A 417 10.94 9.05 22.63
C VAL A 417 9.52 9.21 22.11
N VAL A 418 9.40 9.83 20.93
CA VAL A 418 8.11 10.08 20.28
C VAL A 418 7.88 9.07 19.16
N ASP A 419 6.72 8.42 19.17
CA ASP A 419 6.24 7.51 18.13
C ASP A 419 4.83 7.94 17.67
N ASP A 420 4.36 7.48 16.52
CA ASP A 420 3.03 7.85 16.01
C ASP A 420 1.89 7.17 16.77
N SER A 421 2.00 5.86 17.03
CA SER A 421 0.90 5.04 17.54
C SER A 421 1.39 3.82 18.35
N ILE A 422 0.50 3.23 19.14
CA ILE A 422 0.69 1.90 19.73
C ILE A 422 -0.53 1.04 19.41
N VAL A 423 -0.32 -0.09 18.74
CA VAL A 423 -1.36 -1.08 18.42
C VAL A 423 -1.29 -2.27 19.38
N ARG A 424 -0.19 -3.05 19.35
CA ARG A 424 0.04 -4.23 20.21
C ARG A 424 1.09 -4.01 21.31
N GLY A 425 1.86 -2.92 21.28
CA GLY A 425 2.87 -2.56 22.30
C GLY A 425 4.17 -3.36 22.30
N THR A 426 4.24 -4.49 21.60
CA THR A 426 5.42 -5.38 21.52
C THR A 426 6.64 -4.69 20.91
N THR A 427 6.46 -3.94 19.82
CA THR A 427 7.51 -3.12 19.19
C THR A 427 7.97 -1.99 20.09
N SER A 428 7.03 -1.29 20.75
CA SER A 428 7.33 -0.24 21.72
C SER A 428 8.15 -0.78 22.91
N SER A 429 7.79 -1.95 23.45
CA SER A 429 8.54 -2.65 24.49
C SER A 429 9.98 -2.97 24.05
N LYS A 430 10.16 -3.49 22.82
CA LYS A 430 11.49 -3.75 22.24
C LYS A 430 12.30 -2.46 22.04
N ILE A 431 11.68 -1.35 21.64
CA ILE A 431 12.33 -0.04 21.50
C ILE A 431 12.77 0.52 22.86
N VAL A 432 11.90 0.48 23.87
CA VAL A 432 12.26 0.94 25.23
C VAL A 432 13.42 0.11 25.80
N ARG A 433 13.38 -1.22 25.63
CA ARG A 433 14.50 -2.11 26.00
C ARG A 433 15.80 -1.73 25.27
N LEU A 434 15.74 -1.48 23.95
CA LEU A 434 16.88 -1.06 23.14
C LEU A 434 17.50 0.27 23.61
N LEU A 435 16.67 1.24 24.00
CA LEU A 435 17.14 2.53 24.53
C LEU A 435 17.80 2.38 25.91
N LYS A 436 17.25 1.55 26.80
CA LYS A 436 17.85 1.22 28.10
C LYS A 436 19.17 0.46 27.95
N GLU A 437 19.25 -0.52 27.04
CA GLU A 437 20.51 -1.21 26.66
C GLU A 437 21.56 -0.25 26.06
N ALA A 438 21.14 0.81 25.37
CA ALA A 438 22.02 1.85 24.85
C ALA A 438 22.56 2.80 25.95
N GLY A 439 22.02 2.75 27.17
CA GLY A 439 22.49 3.52 28.32
C GLY A 439 21.55 4.66 28.75
N ALA A 440 20.32 4.75 28.23
CA ALA A 440 19.34 5.73 28.70
C ALA A 440 18.98 5.49 30.18
N LYS A 441 19.01 6.56 30.98
CA LYS A 441 18.70 6.54 32.42
C LYS A 441 17.20 6.38 32.65
N GLU A 442 16.40 7.14 31.92
CA GLU A 442 14.93 7.15 31.97
C GLU A 442 14.42 7.22 30.52
N VAL A 443 13.32 6.52 30.21
CA VAL A 443 12.69 6.49 28.89
C VAL A 443 11.21 6.85 29.01
N HIS A 444 10.85 8.01 28.50
CA HIS A 444 9.50 8.57 28.54
C HIS A 444 8.88 8.45 27.14
N MET A 445 7.87 7.59 27.01
CA MET A 445 7.18 7.36 25.74
C MET A 445 6.12 8.45 25.51
N ARG A 446 6.04 8.99 24.30
CA ARG A 446 5.00 9.95 23.88
C ARG A 446 4.44 9.54 22.53
N ILE A 447 3.12 9.40 22.45
CA ILE A 447 2.45 8.80 21.28
C ILE A 447 1.57 9.84 20.60
N ALA A 448 1.87 10.16 19.33
CA ALA A 448 1.20 11.20 18.53
C ALA A 448 -0.18 10.79 17.96
N SER A 449 -0.87 9.92 18.70
CA SER A 449 -2.21 9.39 18.45
C SER A 449 -2.92 9.20 19.78
N PRO A 450 -4.26 9.32 19.84
CA PRO A 450 -5.06 8.74 20.91
C PRO A 450 -4.88 7.20 20.97
N PRO A 451 -5.25 6.55 22.08
CA PRO A 451 -5.21 5.10 22.20
C PRO A 451 -6.12 4.40 21.17
N ILE A 452 -5.59 3.39 20.46
CA ILE A 452 -6.34 2.63 19.45
C ILE A 452 -7.10 1.51 20.14
N ILE A 453 -8.43 1.62 20.20
CA ILE A 453 -9.34 0.70 20.89
C ILE A 453 -10.21 -0.13 19.94
N GLY A 454 -10.36 0.28 18.68
CA GLY A 454 -11.18 -0.42 17.69
C GLY A 454 -10.44 -0.68 16.37
N SER A 455 -10.68 -1.84 15.76
CA SER A 455 -10.19 -2.18 14.41
C SER A 455 -10.78 -1.23 13.35
N CYS A 456 -10.04 -0.96 12.27
CA CYS A 456 -10.59 -0.24 11.12
C CYS A 456 -11.40 -1.18 10.21
N TYR A 457 -12.48 -0.66 9.62
CA TYR A 457 -13.28 -1.36 8.60
C TYR A 457 -13.30 -0.62 7.26
N TYR A 458 -12.35 0.29 7.04
CA TYR A 458 -12.42 1.35 6.02
C TYR A 458 -11.13 1.51 5.20
N GLY A 459 -10.42 0.44 4.85
CA GLY A 459 -9.18 0.54 4.06
C GLY A 459 -7.91 0.67 4.89
N VAL A 460 -7.85 0.05 6.08
CA VAL A 460 -6.64 0.00 6.92
C VAL A 460 -6.53 -1.36 7.60
N ASP A 461 -5.39 -2.01 7.44
CA ASP A 461 -5.04 -3.21 8.20
C ASP A 461 -4.85 -2.85 9.68
N THR A 462 -5.71 -3.44 10.50
CA THR A 462 -5.59 -3.43 11.96
C THR A 462 -5.90 -4.82 12.46
N PRO A 463 -5.22 -5.30 13.52
CA PRO A 463 -5.54 -6.57 14.13
C PRO A 463 -6.93 -6.52 14.79
N SER A 464 -7.40 -7.67 15.28
CA SER A 464 -8.69 -7.75 15.98
C SER A 464 -8.72 -6.87 17.23
N THR A 465 -9.92 -6.45 17.63
CA THR A 465 -10.15 -5.60 18.81
C THR A 465 -9.58 -6.22 20.09
N GLU A 466 -9.53 -7.55 20.17
CA GLU A 466 -8.95 -8.34 21.25
C GLU A 466 -7.41 -8.30 21.27
N GLU A 467 -6.76 -8.08 20.14
CA GLU A 467 -5.29 -7.97 20.05
C GLU A 467 -4.80 -6.57 20.44
N LEU A 468 -5.62 -5.53 20.21
CA LEU A 468 -5.31 -4.14 20.54
C LEU A 468 -4.99 -3.98 22.03
N ILE A 469 -3.81 -3.45 22.34
CA ILE A 469 -3.36 -3.33 23.74
C ILE A 469 -4.20 -2.30 24.51
N SER A 470 -4.58 -1.20 23.88
CA SER A 470 -5.38 -0.14 24.51
C SER A 470 -6.85 -0.49 24.70
N ASN A 471 -7.33 -1.57 24.07
CA ASN A 471 -8.66 -2.13 24.36
C ASN A 471 -8.65 -3.07 25.59
N ARG A 472 -7.47 -3.59 25.99
CA ARG A 472 -7.33 -4.53 27.11
C ARG A 472 -6.68 -3.95 28.35
N MET A 473 -5.93 -2.85 28.21
CA MET A 473 -5.03 -2.32 29.24
C MET A 473 -5.18 -0.81 29.34
N SER A 474 -5.24 -0.29 30.57
CA SER A 474 -5.14 1.14 30.86
C SER A 474 -3.76 1.70 30.53
N VAL A 475 -3.63 3.03 30.44
CA VAL A 475 -2.35 3.69 30.10
C VAL A 475 -1.22 3.28 31.05
N GLU A 476 -1.49 3.12 32.35
CA GLU A 476 -0.48 2.68 33.32
C GLU A 476 -0.08 1.20 33.16
N GLU A 477 -1.03 0.34 32.80
CA GLU A 477 -0.74 -1.05 32.48
C GLU A 477 0.08 -1.18 31.20
N ILE A 478 -0.23 -0.38 30.16
CA ILE A 478 0.58 -0.28 28.94
C ILE A 478 1.99 0.23 29.27
N ARG A 479 2.11 1.28 30.10
CA ARG A 479 3.41 1.84 30.54
C ARG A 479 4.29 0.76 31.19
N ASN A 480 3.70 -0.02 32.10
CA ASN A 480 4.37 -1.15 32.74
C ASN A 480 4.75 -2.24 31.72
N PHE A 481 3.85 -2.61 30.81
CA PHE A 481 4.09 -3.63 29.78
C PHE A 481 5.23 -3.27 28.80
N ILE A 482 5.31 -2.00 28.38
CA ILE A 482 6.41 -1.53 27.53
C ILE A 482 7.70 -1.20 28.31
N GLY A 483 7.65 -1.23 29.64
CA GLY A 483 8.80 -0.96 30.51
C GLY A 483 9.27 0.50 30.55
N SER A 484 8.41 1.45 30.19
CA SER A 484 8.74 2.89 30.16
C SER A 484 8.52 3.56 31.52
N ASP A 485 9.26 4.64 31.75
CA ASP A 485 9.24 5.39 33.00
C ASP A 485 8.07 6.39 33.05
N SER A 486 7.62 6.87 31.87
CA SER A 486 6.29 7.45 31.69
C SER A 486 5.74 7.11 30.30
N LEU A 487 4.41 7.19 30.13
CA LEU A 487 3.72 7.05 28.85
C LEU A 487 2.60 8.08 28.79
N ALA A 488 2.47 8.78 27.67
CA ALA A 488 1.30 9.60 27.37
C ALA A 488 0.91 9.49 25.89
N PHE A 489 -0.39 9.45 25.64
CA PHE A 489 -1.01 9.48 24.32
C PHE A 489 -1.50 10.89 24.01
N LEU A 490 -1.70 11.23 22.74
CA LEU A 490 -2.32 12.48 22.33
C LEU A 490 -3.79 12.50 22.83
N PRO A 491 -4.20 13.47 23.66
CA PRO A 491 -5.57 13.50 24.19
C PRO A 491 -6.60 13.68 23.06
N PHE A 492 -7.64 12.84 23.07
CA PHE A 492 -8.64 12.80 22.01
C PHE A 492 -9.37 14.15 21.84
N ASP A 493 -9.80 14.75 22.94
CA ASP A 493 -10.40 16.09 22.97
C ASP A 493 -9.49 17.16 22.35
N SER A 494 -8.18 17.05 22.53
CA SER A 494 -7.20 18.03 22.03
C SER A 494 -6.91 17.83 20.54
N LEU A 495 -6.94 16.59 20.04
CA LEU A 495 -7.01 16.31 18.61
C LEU A 495 -8.28 16.92 17.99
N GLN A 496 -9.44 16.77 18.62
CA GLN A 496 -10.68 17.38 18.15
C GLN A 496 -10.64 18.92 18.20
N LYS A 497 -10.07 19.53 19.25
CA LYS A 497 -9.89 20.99 19.35
C LYS A 497 -8.94 21.53 18.26
N LEU A 498 -7.89 20.81 17.91
CA LEU A 498 -6.95 21.16 16.82
C LEU A 498 -7.63 21.16 15.44
N LEU A 499 -8.61 20.28 15.24
CA LEU A 499 -9.41 20.21 14.02
C LEU A 499 -10.57 21.22 14.02
N GLY A 500 -10.99 21.70 15.20
CA GLY A 500 -11.94 22.80 15.34
C GLY A 500 -13.29 22.51 14.67
N SER A 501 -13.75 23.42 13.82
CA SER A 501 -14.99 23.26 13.05
C SER A 501 -14.95 22.11 12.04
N GLU A 502 -13.75 21.62 11.67
CA GLU A 502 -13.57 20.47 10.78
C GLU A 502 -13.58 19.14 11.54
N SER A 503 -13.47 19.15 12.88
CA SER A 503 -13.47 17.93 13.71
C SER A 503 -14.61 16.96 13.38
N PRO A 504 -15.87 17.40 13.15
CA PRO A 504 -16.96 16.51 12.75
C PRO A 504 -16.80 15.85 11.38
N ASN A 505 -15.90 16.34 10.51
CA ASN A 505 -15.68 15.80 9.16
C ASN A 505 -14.72 14.60 9.13
N PHE A 506 -14.17 14.20 10.28
CA PHE A 506 -13.23 13.08 10.41
C PHE A 506 -13.87 11.83 11.03
N CYS A 507 -13.37 10.66 10.64
CA CYS A 507 -13.66 9.38 11.27
C CYS A 507 -12.68 9.15 12.44
N TYR A 508 -13.23 8.83 13.61
CA TYR A 508 -12.47 8.47 14.82
C TYR A 508 -12.84 7.07 15.34
N ALA A 509 -13.35 6.18 14.48
CA ALA A 509 -13.89 4.89 14.89
C ALA A 509 -12.86 4.03 15.66
N CYS A 510 -11.59 4.08 15.26
CA CYS A 510 -10.49 3.39 15.93
C CYS A 510 -10.17 3.91 17.36
N PHE A 511 -10.60 5.13 17.71
CA PHE A 511 -10.39 5.76 19.03
C PHE A 511 -11.66 5.80 19.89
N SER A 512 -12.83 5.60 19.29
CA SER A 512 -14.14 5.83 19.94
C SER A 512 -15.11 4.65 19.85
N GLY A 513 -14.82 3.63 19.03
CA GLY A 513 -15.75 2.53 18.74
C GLY A 513 -16.96 2.92 17.89
N ASN A 514 -17.13 4.20 17.53
CA ASN A 514 -18.28 4.71 16.81
C ASN A 514 -18.02 4.72 15.30
N TYR A 515 -18.56 3.72 14.61
CA TYR A 515 -18.40 3.50 13.17
C TYR A 515 -19.46 4.28 12.37
N PRO A 516 -19.10 5.22 11.47
CA PRO A 516 -20.11 5.95 10.68
C PRO A 516 -20.89 5.08 9.69
N VAL A 517 -20.31 3.94 9.30
CA VAL A 517 -20.97 2.88 8.54
C VAL A 517 -20.69 1.56 9.24
N GLU A 518 -21.69 1.00 9.92
CA GLU A 518 -21.55 -0.26 10.64
C GLU A 518 -21.36 -1.44 9.68
N PRO A 519 -20.52 -2.44 10.00
CA PRO A 519 -20.49 -3.72 9.30
C PRO A 519 -21.83 -4.43 9.41
N THR A 520 -22.36 -4.93 8.30
CA THR A 520 -23.58 -5.76 8.31
C THR A 520 -23.37 -7.13 8.95
N GLU A 521 -22.11 -7.57 9.05
CA GLU A 521 -21.67 -8.74 9.81
C GLU A 521 -20.46 -8.34 10.65
N LEU A 522 -20.46 -8.69 11.94
CA LEU A 522 -19.27 -8.53 12.78
C LEU A 522 -18.15 -9.45 12.26
N LYS A 523 -16.99 -8.88 11.87
CA LYS A 523 -15.75 -9.62 11.58
C LYS A 523 -15.19 -10.23 12.88
N VAL A 524 -15.87 -11.22 13.46
CA VAL A 524 -15.31 -12.03 14.54
C VAL A 524 -14.27 -12.98 13.93
N LYS A 525 -13.02 -12.54 13.87
CA LYS A 525 -11.89 -13.38 13.48
C LYS A 525 -11.50 -14.26 14.67
N LYS A 526 -12.26 -15.34 14.90
CA LYS A 526 -11.90 -16.33 15.93
C LYS A 526 -10.54 -16.94 15.59
N VAL A 527 -9.63 -16.90 16.55
CA VAL A 527 -8.37 -17.63 16.47
C VAL A 527 -8.68 -19.12 16.40
N GLY A 528 -8.33 -19.76 15.28
CA GLY A 528 -8.52 -21.19 15.07
C GLY A 528 -9.66 -21.61 14.13
N ASP A 529 -10.42 -20.68 13.55
CA ASP A 529 -11.34 -21.01 12.44
C ASP A 529 -10.53 -21.30 11.16
N PHE A 530 -9.99 -22.52 11.07
CA PHE A 530 -9.71 -23.18 9.80
C PHE A 530 -11.04 -23.37 9.08
N VAL A 531 -11.46 -22.36 8.33
CA VAL A 531 -12.52 -22.51 7.33
C VAL A 531 -11.96 -23.47 6.29
N ASP A 532 -12.51 -24.67 6.23
CA ASP A 532 -12.30 -25.59 5.11
C ASP A 532 -12.99 -24.99 3.89
N ASP A 533 -12.27 -24.13 3.18
CA ASP A 533 -12.72 -23.40 2.01
C ASP A 533 -12.65 -24.26 0.72
N GLY A 534 -12.47 -25.57 0.86
CA GLY A 534 -12.55 -26.56 -0.23
C GLY A 534 -11.45 -26.42 -1.30
N LEU A 535 -10.44 -25.58 -1.05
CA LEU A 535 -9.43 -25.16 -2.03
C LEU A 535 -8.03 -25.75 -1.79
N ASN A 536 -7.92 -26.79 -0.94
CA ASN A 536 -6.71 -27.62 -0.81
C ASN A 536 -6.49 -28.55 -2.03
N GLY A 537 -6.34 -27.94 -3.21
CA GLY A 537 -5.75 -28.58 -4.39
C GLY A 537 -4.23 -28.52 -4.34
N SER A 538 -3.53 -29.59 -4.71
CA SER A 538 -2.06 -29.63 -4.70
C SER A 538 -1.44 -28.52 -5.58
N LEU A 539 -0.30 -28.00 -5.10
CA LEU A 539 0.57 -27.03 -5.77
C LEU A 539 1.04 -27.47 -7.18
N ASP A 540 0.92 -28.74 -7.53
CA ASP A 540 1.35 -29.30 -8.83
C ASP A 540 0.41 -28.95 -10.00
N SER A 541 -0.69 -28.22 -9.77
CA SER A 541 -1.73 -27.96 -10.77
C SER A 541 -1.56 -26.68 -11.60
N ILE A 542 -0.40 -26.02 -11.55
CA ILE A 542 -0.10 -24.82 -12.36
C ILE A 542 0.69 -25.20 -13.63
N GLY A 543 -0.03 -25.74 -14.61
CA GLY A 543 0.44 -25.92 -15.99
C GLY A 543 -0.14 -24.84 -16.90
N GLY A 544 0.68 -23.88 -17.35
CA GLY A 544 0.24 -22.89 -18.34
C GLY A 544 0.07 -23.50 -19.73
N GLY A 545 -1.13 -23.42 -20.32
CA GLY A 545 -1.34 -23.79 -21.72
C GLY A 545 -2.80 -24.03 -22.14
N TRP A 546 -3.25 -23.23 -23.10
CA TRP A 546 -4.24 -23.55 -24.15
C TRP A 546 -5.46 -24.41 -23.78
N VAL A 547 -6.62 -23.75 -23.67
CA VAL A 547 -7.94 -24.42 -23.62
C VAL A 547 -8.20 -25.16 -24.94
N GLN A 548 -8.18 -26.49 -24.93
CA GLN A 548 -8.73 -27.29 -26.03
C GLN A 548 -10.26 -27.24 -26.01
N ALA A 549 -10.86 -26.86 -27.13
CA ALA A 549 -12.32 -26.87 -27.29
C ALA A 549 -12.84 -28.32 -27.39
N ASN A 550 -13.72 -28.72 -26.48
CA ASN A 550 -14.40 -30.02 -26.54
C ASN A 550 -15.24 -30.12 -27.81
N ARG A 551 -14.81 -30.99 -28.74
CA ARG A 551 -15.56 -31.31 -29.96
C ARG A 551 -16.65 -32.33 -29.64
N LYS A 552 -17.88 -32.06 -30.08
CA LYS A 552 -19.01 -32.98 -29.99
C LYS A 552 -18.67 -34.35 -30.60
N GLN A 553 -19.12 -35.41 -29.95
CA GLN A 553 -19.55 -36.63 -30.64
C GLN A 553 -21.02 -36.88 -30.29
N ILE A 554 -21.89 -36.59 -31.27
CA ILE A 554 -23.25 -37.11 -31.32
C ILE A 554 -23.17 -38.18 -32.40
N GLU A 555 -23.25 -39.45 -32.01
CA GLU A 555 -23.48 -40.55 -32.94
C GLU A 555 -24.92 -41.01 -32.81
N ILE A 556 -25.56 -41.15 -33.98
CA ILE A 556 -26.93 -41.60 -34.14
C ILE A 556 -26.86 -43.00 -34.74
N GLY A 557 -27.59 -43.94 -34.14
CA GLY A 557 -28.22 -45.03 -34.89
C GLY A 557 -27.56 -46.41 -34.82
N SER A 558 -28.16 -47.26 -33.99
CA SER A 558 -28.67 -48.58 -34.40
C SER A 558 -29.84 -48.96 -33.51
#